data_AF-A0A1H8YS35-F1
#
_entry.id   AF-A0A1H8YS35-F1
#
_cell.length_a   1.000
_cell.length_b   1.000
_cell.length_c   1.000
_cell.angle_alpha   90.00
_cell.angle_beta   90.00
_cell.angle_gamma   90.00
#
_symmetry.space_group_name_H-M   'P 1'
#
loop_
_entity.id
_entity.type
_entity.pdbx_description
1 polymer ?
#
loop_
_entity_poly.entity_id
_entity_poly.type
_entity_poly.pdbx_seq_one_letter_code
_entity_poly.pdbx_strand_id
1 'polypeptide(L)'
;MKKTIEKIYMGIILVFMYLPIVTMIILSFNSSKSRAKWGGFTFDWYLNLASDSAIINAFANTLIIALISTLVATVIGTATCVAMMGLHKKSRSVIMGITNIPMINADIVTGISLMLLFRFLHFNAGFITVLIAHITFNIPYVMLSVMPRMKTINPSVYEAALDLGAQPFFAFRKTVLPDLMPAVIAGAMMAFTMSLDDFIITYFTKGSGFDTLSTKIYSEVKRGIQPEIYALSAIIFIIVIVLMVSSRQIKARNLATTKKDVSYASRKKLDKKTILILAGACAAIAVVGITFGGVFKTEDNQVYVYNWGEYIDPEVITMFEEETGIKVIYDEFESNEIMYAKIASDNSAYDVICPSDYMISRMIQEGMLKELDWEELPYASANIDPNYLESAASFDEGNRYAVPNFCGTVGILYNKTLVDEPVTSWDILWDEKYAGQILMQDSVRDAFMVSLARNGYSINSTDKAELEQAADDLVAQKPLVQAYVIDQVRDKMIGGEAALGVIYSGEALYTQRENTDLEYVVPEEGSNVWLDGWCITRDAKHTENALKWIDFMCREDIALMNFEYVTYTTPNLKAQELIEDETIRNSTVAFPDEDTLSRCEVYTYLGQDADALYNELWKKIKAAD
;
A
#
# COMPACT_ATOMS: atom_id res chain seq x y z
N MET A 1 -12.09 -44.38 8.18
CA MET A 1 -12.90 -43.21 7.79
C MET A 1 -12.34 -41.90 8.34
N LYS A 2 -12.20 -41.69 9.67
CA LYS A 2 -11.75 -40.41 10.24
C LYS A 2 -10.43 -39.85 9.66
N LYS A 3 -9.37 -40.67 9.58
CA LYS A 3 -8.09 -40.28 8.96
C LYS A 3 -8.16 -40.00 7.46
N THR A 4 -9.12 -40.60 6.76
CA THR A 4 -9.32 -40.37 5.31
C THR A 4 -10.04 -39.04 5.10
N ILE A 5 -11.06 -38.77 5.90
CA ILE A 5 -11.80 -37.49 5.90
C ILE A 5 -10.89 -36.34 6.32
N GLU A 6 -10.05 -36.50 7.35
CA GLU A 6 -9.04 -35.50 7.76
C GLU A 6 -8.05 -35.18 6.63
N LYS A 7 -7.57 -36.20 5.90
CA LYS A 7 -6.67 -36.00 4.75
C LYS A 7 -7.36 -35.31 3.57
N ILE A 8 -8.61 -35.67 3.29
CA ILE A 8 -9.41 -35.02 2.23
C ILE A 8 -9.67 -33.57 2.59
N TYR A 9 -10.08 -33.29 3.84
CA TYR A 9 -10.33 -31.95 4.34
C TYR A 9 -9.06 -31.07 4.26
N MET A 10 -7.91 -31.59 4.71
CA MET A 10 -6.63 -30.88 4.52
C MET A 10 -6.30 -30.69 3.04
N GLY A 11 -6.58 -31.69 2.18
CA GLY A 11 -6.38 -31.57 0.74
C GLY A 11 -7.20 -30.44 0.13
N ILE A 12 -8.47 -30.30 0.52
CA ILE A 12 -9.36 -29.23 0.08
C ILE A 12 -8.84 -27.87 0.54
N ILE A 13 -8.43 -27.73 1.81
CA ILE A 13 -7.84 -26.49 2.32
C ILE A 13 -6.59 -26.10 1.53
N LEU A 14 -5.69 -27.06 1.27
CA LEU A 14 -4.48 -26.81 0.49
C LEU A 14 -4.83 -26.39 -0.94
N VAL A 15 -5.77 -27.06 -1.60
CA VAL A 15 -6.22 -26.66 -2.94
C VAL A 15 -6.77 -25.24 -2.89
N PHE A 16 -7.67 -24.94 -1.95
CA PHE A 16 -8.25 -23.60 -1.80
C PHE A 16 -7.19 -22.51 -1.57
N MET A 17 -6.18 -22.76 -0.74
CA MET A 17 -5.11 -21.81 -0.47
C MET A 17 -4.15 -21.60 -1.64
N TYR A 18 -3.81 -22.65 -2.39
CA TYR A 18 -2.83 -22.58 -3.48
C TYR A 18 -3.45 -22.31 -4.85
N LEU A 19 -4.76 -22.51 -5.02
CA LEU A 19 -5.45 -22.30 -6.30
C LEU A 19 -5.29 -20.87 -6.82
N PRO A 20 -5.48 -19.79 -6.02
CA PRO A 20 -5.27 -18.41 -6.49
C PRO A 20 -3.85 -18.16 -7.00
N ILE A 21 -2.85 -18.74 -6.33
CA ILE A 21 -1.45 -18.60 -6.70
C ILE A 21 -1.19 -19.31 -8.03
N VAL A 22 -1.72 -20.53 -8.20
CA VAL A 22 -1.62 -21.27 -9.46
C VAL A 22 -2.33 -20.51 -10.59
N THR A 23 -3.48 -19.89 -10.33
CA THR A 23 -4.15 -19.05 -11.34
C THR A 23 -3.31 -17.84 -11.73
N MET A 24 -2.65 -17.17 -10.78
CA MET A 24 -1.72 -16.08 -11.11
C MET A 24 -0.55 -16.59 -11.96
N ILE A 25 0.02 -17.75 -11.63
CA ILE A 25 1.11 -18.35 -12.43
C ILE A 25 0.64 -18.74 -13.83
N ILE A 26 -0.62 -19.13 -14.01
CA ILE A 26 -1.16 -19.40 -15.36
C ILE A 26 -1.37 -18.10 -16.12
N LEU A 27 -1.93 -17.08 -15.45
CA LEU A 27 -2.17 -15.76 -16.04
C LEU A 27 -0.88 -15.01 -16.37
N SER A 28 0.24 -15.32 -15.73
CA SER A 28 1.54 -14.73 -16.07
C SER A 28 2.06 -15.11 -17.46
N PHE A 29 1.47 -16.13 -18.07
CA PHE A 29 1.74 -16.50 -19.46
C PHE A 29 0.65 -16.02 -20.42
N ASN A 30 -0.42 -15.37 -19.95
CA ASN A 30 -1.49 -14.88 -20.79
C ASN A 30 -1.03 -13.62 -21.54
N SER A 31 -1.08 -13.62 -22.87
CA SER A 31 -0.76 -12.42 -23.66
C SER A 31 -1.82 -11.31 -23.60
N SER A 32 -3.00 -11.59 -23.03
CA SER A 32 -4.03 -10.57 -22.80
C SER A 32 -3.85 -9.85 -21.47
N LYS A 33 -4.14 -8.54 -21.45
CA LYS A 33 -4.25 -7.73 -20.22
C LYS A 33 -5.50 -8.05 -19.38
N SER A 34 -6.46 -8.80 -19.93
CA SER A 34 -7.71 -9.16 -19.22
C SER A 34 -7.62 -10.51 -18.51
N ARG A 35 -8.21 -10.60 -17.31
CA ARG A 35 -8.43 -11.87 -16.57
C ARG A 35 -9.48 -12.77 -17.21
N ALA A 36 -10.41 -12.19 -17.97
CA ALA A 36 -11.57 -12.89 -18.50
C ALA A 36 -11.32 -13.55 -19.87
N LYS A 37 -10.29 -13.12 -20.60
CA LYS A 37 -9.99 -13.61 -21.96
C LYS A 37 -8.55 -14.12 -22.05
N TRP A 38 -8.39 -15.35 -22.50
CA TRP A 38 -7.08 -15.93 -22.80
C TRP A 38 -6.62 -15.50 -24.19
N GLY A 39 -5.57 -14.68 -24.25
CA GLY A 39 -5.03 -14.11 -25.49
C GLY A 39 -3.98 -14.98 -26.20
N GLY A 40 -3.44 -16.01 -25.53
CA GLY A 40 -2.31 -16.81 -26.01
C GLY A 40 -1.21 -16.94 -24.96
N PHE A 41 -0.17 -17.70 -25.29
CA PHE A 41 0.99 -17.92 -24.41
C PHE A 41 2.12 -16.95 -24.75
N THR A 42 2.67 -16.23 -23.77
CA THR A 42 3.81 -15.31 -23.96
C THR A 42 4.80 -15.32 -22.79
N PHE A 43 6.03 -14.86 -23.05
CA PHE A 43 7.05 -14.52 -22.04
C PHE A 43 7.35 -13.01 -21.98
N ASP A 44 6.64 -12.18 -22.74
CA ASP A 44 6.94 -10.75 -22.89
C ASP A 44 6.94 -10.02 -21.54
N TRP A 45 6.01 -10.38 -20.65
CA TRP A 45 5.94 -9.81 -19.29
C TRP A 45 7.20 -10.05 -18.45
N TYR A 46 7.84 -11.21 -18.61
CA TYR A 46 9.10 -11.51 -17.92
C TYR A 46 10.28 -10.71 -18.52
N LEU A 47 10.25 -10.45 -19.83
CA LEU A 47 11.27 -9.64 -20.50
C LEU A 47 11.12 -8.16 -20.12
N ASN A 48 9.90 -7.63 -20.12
CA ASN A 48 9.60 -6.26 -19.68
C ASN A 48 10.04 -6.06 -18.21
N LEU A 49 9.74 -7.03 -17.35
CA LEU A 49 10.15 -6.99 -15.94
C LEU A 49 11.67 -7.03 -15.76
N ALA A 50 12.40 -7.71 -16.66
CA ALA A 50 13.86 -7.73 -16.66
C ALA A 50 14.50 -6.47 -17.29
N SER A 51 13.71 -5.59 -17.91
CA SER A 51 14.15 -4.29 -18.42
C SER A 51 13.80 -3.14 -17.48
N ASP A 52 12.84 -3.34 -16.57
CA ASP A 52 12.44 -2.35 -15.58
C ASP A 52 13.49 -2.17 -14.48
N SER A 53 14.20 -1.04 -14.55
CA SER A 53 15.25 -0.70 -13.58
C SER A 53 14.72 -0.52 -12.16
N ALA A 54 13.47 -0.06 -11.97
CA ALA A 54 12.86 0.12 -10.67
C ALA A 54 12.56 -1.24 -10.02
N ILE A 55 12.01 -2.20 -10.77
CA ILE A 55 11.76 -3.55 -10.26
C ILE A 55 13.06 -4.27 -9.92
N ILE A 56 14.10 -4.13 -10.77
CA ILE A 56 15.42 -4.71 -10.50
C ILE A 56 16.05 -4.12 -9.23
N ASN A 57 15.97 -2.80 -9.06
CA ASN A 57 16.47 -2.13 -7.85
C ASN A 57 15.69 -2.56 -6.61
N ALA A 58 14.36 -2.66 -6.69
CA ALA A 58 13.52 -3.14 -5.60
C ALA A 58 13.83 -4.59 -5.21
N PHE A 59 14.08 -5.46 -6.19
CA PHE A 59 14.53 -6.82 -5.99
C PHE A 59 15.90 -6.88 -5.29
N ALA A 60 16.86 -6.09 -5.76
CA ALA A 60 18.20 -6.01 -5.17
C ALA A 60 18.14 -5.50 -3.72
N ASN A 61 17.40 -4.41 -3.46
CA ASN A 61 17.19 -3.86 -2.12
C ASN A 61 16.63 -4.91 -1.15
N THR A 62 15.63 -5.69 -1.59
CA THR A 62 15.02 -6.77 -0.81
C THR A 62 16.04 -7.82 -0.40
N LEU A 63 16.83 -8.31 -1.35
CA LEU A 63 17.84 -9.33 -1.08
C LEU A 63 18.96 -8.82 -0.19
N ILE A 64 19.43 -7.59 -0.40
CA ILE A 64 20.49 -6.97 0.39
C ILE A 64 20.01 -6.77 1.83
N ILE A 65 18.82 -6.18 2.02
CA ILE A 65 18.23 -5.98 3.36
C ILE A 65 18.03 -7.32 4.04
N ALA A 66 17.43 -8.31 3.37
CA ALA A 66 17.17 -9.63 3.95
C ALA A 66 18.46 -10.32 4.37
N LEU A 67 19.51 -10.26 3.55
CA LEU A 67 20.79 -10.88 3.86
C LEU A 67 21.51 -10.18 5.01
N ILE A 68 21.67 -8.85 4.95
CA ILE A 68 22.42 -8.10 5.95
C ILE A 68 21.69 -8.13 7.29
N SER A 69 20.38 -7.88 7.29
CA SER A 69 19.59 -7.91 8.53
C SER A 69 19.63 -9.28 9.18
N THR A 70 19.53 -10.36 8.39
CA THR A 70 19.65 -11.74 8.89
C THR A 70 21.01 -12.01 9.51
N LEU A 71 22.10 -11.64 8.83
CA LEU A 71 23.45 -11.87 9.33
C LEU A 71 23.67 -11.16 10.67
N VAL A 72 23.30 -9.87 10.73
CA VAL A 72 23.45 -9.06 11.94
C VAL A 72 22.53 -9.57 13.06
N ALA A 73 21.25 -9.83 12.77
CA ALA A 73 20.30 -10.37 13.75
C ALA A 73 20.70 -11.76 14.24
N THR A 74 21.31 -12.60 13.39
CA THR A 74 21.80 -13.93 13.79
C THR A 74 22.92 -13.82 14.80
N VAL A 75 23.87 -12.91 14.57
CA VAL A 75 24.97 -12.64 15.51
C VAL A 75 24.42 -12.09 16.82
N ILE A 76 23.59 -11.04 16.76
CA ILE A 76 23.02 -10.39 17.95
C ILE A 76 22.13 -11.35 18.72
N GLY A 77 21.16 -12.01 18.07
CA GLY A 77 20.24 -12.94 18.71
C GLY A 77 20.93 -14.14 19.34
N THR A 78 21.93 -14.73 18.66
CA THR A 78 22.73 -15.83 19.23
C THR A 78 23.55 -15.34 20.43
N ALA A 79 24.18 -14.17 20.33
CA ALA A 79 24.94 -13.58 21.43
C ALA A 79 24.05 -13.30 22.64
N THR A 80 22.84 -12.76 22.43
CA THR A 80 21.83 -12.53 23.47
C THR A 80 21.44 -13.83 24.17
N CYS A 81 21.15 -14.91 23.42
CA CYS A 81 20.87 -16.22 24.01
C CYS A 81 22.02 -16.76 24.88
N VAL A 82 23.26 -16.59 24.45
CA VAL A 82 24.44 -17.01 25.21
C VAL A 82 24.63 -16.15 26.46
N ALA A 83 24.55 -14.82 26.33
CA ALA A 83 24.68 -13.88 27.45
C ALA A 83 23.65 -14.14 28.54
N MET A 84 22.42 -14.50 28.17
CA MET A 84 21.35 -14.81 29.09
C MET A 84 21.60 -16.02 29.99
N MET A 85 22.58 -16.90 29.67
CA MET A 85 22.96 -18.01 30.54
C MET A 85 23.48 -17.53 31.90
N GLY A 86 24.29 -16.46 31.91
CA GLY A 86 24.92 -15.91 33.10
C GLY A 86 24.04 -14.96 33.91
N LEU A 87 22.85 -14.61 33.40
CA LEU A 87 21.97 -13.63 34.04
C LEU A 87 21.00 -14.26 35.05
N HIS A 88 20.69 -13.50 36.12
CA HIS A 88 19.65 -13.84 37.07
C HIS A 88 18.26 -13.92 36.41
N LYS A 89 17.34 -14.70 37.01
CA LYS A 89 16.00 -14.98 36.45
C LYS A 89 15.20 -13.71 36.10
N LYS A 90 15.29 -12.65 36.92
CA LYS A 90 14.61 -11.37 36.67
C LYS A 90 15.17 -10.66 35.44
N SER A 91 16.49 -10.45 35.37
CA SER A 91 17.16 -9.81 34.22
C SER A 91 16.92 -10.56 32.92
N ARG A 92 16.93 -11.91 32.98
CA ARG A 92 16.58 -12.77 31.84
C ARG A 92 15.16 -12.51 31.34
N SER A 93 14.20 -12.36 32.26
CA SER A 93 12.80 -12.09 31.92
C SER A 93 12.62 -10.71 31.29
N VAL A 94 13.33 -9.68 31.78
CA VAL A 94 13.28 -8.32 31.23
C VAL A 94 13.82 -8.30 29.80
N ILE A 95 14.99 -8.91 29.57
CA ILE A 95 15.59 -8.98 28.22
C ILE A 95 14.66 -9.72 27.25
N MET A 96 14.11 -10.88 27.65
CA MET A 96 13.12 -11.59 26.83
C MET A 96 11.89 -10.76 26.51
N GLY A 97 11.40 -9.99 27.49
CA GLY A 97 10.27 -9.10 27.31
C GLY A 97 10.58 -8.05 26.24
N ILE A 98 11.66 -7.31 26.41
CA ILE A 98 12.09 -6.25 25.48
C ILE A 98 12.33 -6.80 24.08
N THR A 99 13.08 -7.90 23.94
CA THR A 99 13.43 -8.44 22.64
C THR A 99 12.24 -9.02 21.88
N ASN A 100 11.19 -9.44 22.58
CA ASN A 100 9.99 -9.99 21.95
C ASN A 100 8.91 -8.95 21.65
N ILE A 101 9.08 -7.67 22.04
CA ILE A 101 8.09 -6.62 21.74
C ILE A 101 7.73 -6.58 20.24
N PRO A 102 8.71 -6.55 19.30
CA PRO A 102 8.38 -6.48 17.87
C PRO A 102 7.58 -7.68 17.36
N MET A 103 7.75 -8.85 17.99
CA MET A 103 7.10 -10.10 17.60
C MET A 103 5.70 -10.28 18.22
N ILE A 104 5.40 -9.56 19.31
CA ILE A 104 4.12 -9.65 20.01
C ILE A 104 3.14 -8.57 19.51
N ASN A 105 3.65 -7.41 19.13
CA ASN A 105 2.85 -6.33 18.58
C ASN A 105 2.42 -6.63 17.15
N ALA A 106 1.36 -5.97 16.70
CA ALA A 106 1.02 -5.95 15.28
C ALA A 106 2.13 -5.25 14.48
N ASP A 107 2.44 -5.73 13.29
CA ASP A 107 3.53 -5.21 12.46
C ASP A 107 3.37 -3.71 12.16
N ILE A 108 2.13 -3.24 11.99
CA ILE A 108 1.79 -1.82 11.76
C ILE A 108 2.26 -0.96 12.94
N VAL A 109 2.00 -1.42 14.17
CA VAL A 109 2.41 -0.69 15.39
C VAL A 109 3.93 -0.61 15.47
N THR A 110 4.61 -1.71 15.15
CA THR A 110 6.09 -1.75 15.12
C THR A 110 6.65 -0.81 14.04
N GLY A 111 6.08 -0.83 12.84
CA GLY A 111 6.49 0.02 11.72
C GLY A 111 6.36 1.51 12.03
N ILE A 112 5.18 1.94 12.48
CA ILE A 112 4.90 3.34 12.84
C ILE A 112 5.80 3.76 14.02
N SER A 113 5.96 2.91 15.05
CA SER A 113 6.81 3.24 16.20
C SER A 113 8.27 3.44 15.82
N LEU A 114 8.80 2.61 14.93
CA LEU A 114 10.18 2.73 14.44
C LEU A 114 10.36 3.96 13.55
N MET A 115 9.39 4.26 12.68
CA MET A 115 9.37 5.48 11.87
C MET A 115 9.45 6.73 12.76
N LEU A 116 8.59 6.83 13.78
CA LEU A 116 8.59 7.94 14.75
C LEU A 116 9.91 8.01 15.52
N LEU A 117 10.48 6.87 15.92
CA LEU A 117 11.78 6.82 16.60
C LEU A 117 12.91 7.33 15.70
N PHE A 118 12.97 6.89 14.45
CA PHE A 118 13.99 7.34 13.50
C PHE A 118 13.89 8.84 13.26
N ARG A 119 12.67 9.39 13.20
CA ARG A 119 12.46 10.83 13.12
C ARG A 119 12.96 11.56 14.37
N PHE A 120 12.62 11.05 15.56
CA PHE A 120 13.11 11.61 16.82
C PHE A 120 14.65 11.63 16.91
N LEU A 121 15.30 10.64 16.29
CA LEU A 121 16.76 10.56 16.20
C LEU A 121 17.35 11.28 14.98
N HIS A 122 16.54 11.99 14.20
CA HIS A 122 16.93 12.69 12.98
C HIS A 122 17.61 11.80 11.92
N PHE A 123 17.17 10.54 11.79
CA PHE A 123 17.56 9.69 10.67
C PHE A 123 16.73 10.00 9.44
N ASN A 124 17.39 10.11 8.30
CA ASN A 124 16.73 10.17 7.00
C ASN A 124 16.17 8.79 6.66
N ALA A 125 14.89 8.75 6.29
CA ALA A 125 14.25 7.51 5.84
C ALA A 125 14.91 7.00 4.55
N GLY A 126 15.09 5.69 4.45
CA GLY A 126 15.75 5.04 3.31
C GLY A 126 16.34 3.69 3.68
N PHE A 127 17.42 3.30 3.03
CA PHE A 127 18.05 1.99 3.23
C PHE A 127 18.42 1.71 4.70
N ILE A 128 18.99 2.68 5.42
CA ILE A 128 19.49 2.48 6.79
C ILE A 128 18.35 2.27 7.79
N THR A 129 17.28 3.05 7.69
CA THR A 129 16.11 2.93 8.57
C THR A 129 15.42 1.59 8.37
N VAL A 130 15.23 1.17 7.12
CA VAL A 130 14.70 -0.16 6.80
C VAL A 130 15.62 -1.25 7.34
N LEU A 131 16.94 -1.15 7.12
CA LEU A 131 17.89 -2.15 7.62
C LEU A 131 17.84 -2.28 9.16
N ILE A 132 17.82 -1.17 9.90
CA ILE A 132 17.72 -1.19 11.38
C ILE A 132 16.39 -1.80 11.82
N ALA A 133 15.29 -1.46 11.15
CA ALA A 133 13.99 -2.01 11.45
C ALA A 133 13.97 -3.54 11.26
N HIS A 134 14.55 -4.03 10.15
CA HIS A 134 14.66 -5.45 9.86
C HIS A 134 15.55 -6.19 10.85
N ILE A 135 16.67 -5.60 11.26
CA ILE A 135 17.51 -6.18 12.33
C ILE A 135 16.69 -6.30 13.61
N THR A 136 15.93 -5.28 13.97
CA THR A 136 15.16 -5.20 15.22
C THR A 136 14.12 -6.31 15.31
N PHE A 137 13.31 -6.52 14.27
CA PHE A 137 12.30 -7.57 14.30
C PHE A 137 12.88 -8.97 14.02
N ASN A 138 14.03 -9.11 13.37
CA ASN A 138 14.65 -10.41 13.11
C ASN A 138 15.31 -11.06 14.34
N ILE A 139 15.79 -10.26 15.29
CA ILE A 139 16.44 -10.77 16.52
C ILE A 139 15.54 -11.78 17.28
N PRO A 140 14.26 -11.49 17.59
CA PRO A 140 13.41 -12.46 18.29
C PRO A 140 13.22 -13.77 17.51
N TYR A 141 13.12 -13.74 16.18
CA TYR A 141 13.00 -14.96 15.37
C TYR A 141 14.25 -15.86 15.46
N VAL A 142 15.44 -15.26 15.47
CA VAL A 142 16.68 -16.00 15.73
C VAL A 142 16.64 -16.61 17.13
N MET A 143 16.24 -15.84 18.14
CA MET A 143 16.16 -16.30 19.52
C MET A 143 15.16 -17.44 19.72
N LEU A 144 14.01 -17.43 19.01
CA LEU A 144 13.05 -18.53 19.03
C LEU A 144 13.65 -19.87 18.60
N SER A 145 14.64 -19.84 17.71
CA SER A 145 15.34 -21.05 17.28
C SER A 145 16.49 -21.43 18.19
N VAL A 146 17.31 -20.46 18.62
CA VAL A 146 18.54 -20.71 19.38
C VAL A 146 18.26 -21.01 20.87
N MET A 147 17.34 -20.29 21.49
CA MET A 147 17.09 -20.38 22.94
C MET A 147 16.61 -21.77 23.41
N PRO A 148 15.71 -22.49 22.70
CA PRO A 148 15.36 -23.86 23.07
C PRO A 148 16.56 -24.81 22.99
N ARG A 149 17.44 -24.64 22.00
CA ARG A 149 18.65 -25.47 21.85
C ARG A 149 19.63 -25.23 22.98
N MET A 150 19.86 -23.97 23.36
CA MET A 150 20.70 -23.59 24.50
C MET A 150 20.32 -24.34 25.80
N LYS A 151 19.01 -24.44 26.08
CA LYS A 151 18.50 -25.12 27.29
C LYS A 151 18.77 -26.63 27.32
N THR A 152 19.12 -27.23 26.18
CA THR A 152 19.33 -28.68 26.04
C THR A 152 20.81 -29.07 25.98
N ILE A 153 21.74 -28.11 25.97
CA ILE A 153 23.18 -28.39 25.93
C ILE A 153 23.64 -28.97 27.26
N ASN A 154 24.47 -30.01 27.22
CA ASN A 154 25.09 -30.59 28.41
C ASN A 154 26.21 -29.65 28.93
N PRO A 155 26.06 -29.03 30.12
CA PRO A 155 27.06 -28.13 30.67
C PRO A 155 28.43 -28.79 30.91
N SER A 156 28.43 -30.10 31.23
CA SER A 156 29.65 -30.82 31.60
C SER A 156 30.69 -30.88 30.48
N VAL A 157 30.28 -30.76 29.21
CA VAL A 157 31.22 -30.74 28.07
C VAL A 157 32.02 -29.43 28.05
N TYR A 158 31.38 -28.32 28.41
CA TYR A 158 32.03 -27.03 28.52
C TYR A 158 32.95 -26.97 29.75
N GLU A 159 32.47 -27.45 30.90
CA GLU A 159 33.25 -27.55 32.14
C GLU A 159 34.49 -28.44 31.98
N ALA A 160 34.35 -29.62 31.36
CA ALA A 160 35.49 -30.51 31.10
C ALA A 160 36.56 -29.86 30.19
N ALA A 161 36.15 -28.99 29.26
CA ALA A 161 37.11 -28.26 28.43
C ALA A 161 37.90 -27.23 29.27
N LEU A 162 37.24 -26.54 30.21
CA LEU A 162 37.90 -25.61 31.13
C LEU A 162 38.86 -26.34 32.08
N ASP A 163 38.47 -27.51 32.59
CA ASP A 163 39.30 -28.35 33.48
C ASP A 163 40.59 -28.83 32.80
N LEU A 164 40.53 -29.07 31.48
CA LEU A 164 41.71 -29.40 30.67
C LEU A 164 42.58 -28.18 30.33
N GLY A 165 42.30 -27.02 30.91
CA GLY A 165 43.06 -25.78 30.73
C GLY A 165 42.67 -24.95 29.50
N ALA A 166 41.54 -25.24 28.85
CA ALA A 166 41.08 -24.41 27.74
C ALA A 166 40.58 -23.05 28.21
N GLN A 167 40.92 -21.99 27.48
CA GLN A 167 40.33 -20.66 27.75
C GLN A 167 38.82 -20.64 27.45
N PRO A 168 38.01 -19.83 28.17
CA PRO A 168 36.55 -19.79 28.03
C PRO A 168 36.05 -19.60 26.59
N PHE A 169 36.68 -18.71 25.83
CA PHE A 169 36.32 -18.48 24.43
C PHE A 169 36.66 -19.68 23.53
N PHE A 170 37.80 -20.34 23.78
CA PHE A 170 38.18 -21.55 23.06
C PHE A 170 37.22 -22.71 23.38
N ALA A 171 36.91 -22.91 24.66
CA ALA A 171 35.95 -23.90 25.12
C ALA A 171 34.58 -23.66 24.47
N PHE A 172 34.05 -22.44 24.50
CA PHE A 172 32.79 -22.06 23.84
C PHE A 172 32.82 -22.36 22.33
N ARG A 173 33.83 -21.87 21.61
CA ARG A 173 33.94 -22.02 20.16
C ARG A 173 34.07 -23.47 19.72
N LYS A 174 34.67 -24.32 20.55
CA LYS A 174 34.96 -25.73 20.23
C LYS A 174 33.86 -26.69 20.67
N THR A 175 33.12 -26.36 21.73
CA THR A 175 32.10 -27.25 22.34
C THR A 175 30.69 -26.73 22.11
N VAL A 176 30.36 -25.55 22.67
CA VAL A 176 29.02 -24.97 22.70
C VAL A 176 28.56 -24.49 21.31
N LEU A 177 29.38 -23.70 20.61
CA LEU A 177 29.00 -23.11 19.32
C LEU A 177 28.66 -24.16 18.24
N PRO A 178 29.41 -25.26 18.07
CA PRO A 178 29.04 -26.33 17.14
C PRO A 178 27.70 -27.00 17.48
N ASP A 179 27.39 -27.16 18.77
CA ASP A 179 26.13 -27.78 19.21
C ASP A 179 24.92 -26.85 19.02
N LEU A 180 25.16 -25.53 19.01
CA LEU A 180 24.19 -24.49 18.68
C LEU A 180 24.02 -24.27 17.18
N MET A 181 25.05 -24.56 16.38
CA MET A 181 25.07 -24.23 14.95
C MET A 181 23.82 -24.67 14.17
N PRO A 182 23.23 -25.87 14.39
CA PRO A 182 22.00 -26.26 13.72
C PRO A 182 20.82 -25.33 14.03
N ALA A 183 20.74 -24.83 15.26
CA ALA A 183 19.70 -23.90 15.70
C ALA A 183 19.98 -22.47 15.24
N VAL A 184 21.25 -22.06 15.20
CA VAL A 184 21.68 -20.76 14.64
C VAL A 184 21.32 -20.68 13.15
N ILE A 185 21.64 -21.73 12.37
CA ILE A 185 21.28 -21.79 10.94
C ILE A 185 19.76 -21.77 10.77
N ALA A 186 19.01 -22.52 11.58
CA ALA A 186 17.56 -22.51 11.52
C ALA A 186 16.97 -21.11 11.83
N GLY A 187 17.52 -20.43 12.85
CA GLY A 187 17.13 -19.06 13.19
C GLY A 187 17.47 -18.05 12.10
N ALA A 188 18.65 -18.16 11.49
CA ALA A 188 19.05 -17.33 10.35
C ALA A 188 18.11 -17.51 9.16
N MET A 189 17.74 -18.76 8.83
CA MET A 189 16.78 -19.01 7.75
C MET A 189 15.40 -18.43 8.07
N MET A 190 14.95 -18.54 9.32
CA MET A 190 13.67 -17.96 9.75
C MET A 190 13.68 -16.43 9.62
N ALA A 191 14.73 -15.76 10.12
CA ALA A 191 14.92 -14.32 9.98
C ALA A 191 14.98 -13.88 8.51
N PHE A 192 15.70 -14.63 7.67
CA PHE A 192 15.78 -14.33 6.23
C PHE A 192 14.40 -14.42 5.56
N THR A 193 13.64 -15.47 5.85
CA THR A 193 12.29 -15.63 5.32
C THR A 193 11.36 -14.52 5.78
N MET A 194 11.37 -14.16 7.08
CA MET A 194 10.55 -13.06 7.59
C MET A 194 10.94 -11.72 6.98
N SER A 195 12.23 -11.47 6.76
CA SER A 195 12.70 -10.21 6.15
C SER A 195 12.37 -10.08 4.67
N LEU A 196 12.27 -11.18 3.94
CA LEU A 196 11.99 -11.17 2.50
C LEU A 196 10.51 -10.86 2.24
N ASP A 197 9.64 -11.31 3.14
CA ASP A 197 8.17 -11.18 3.06
C ASP A 197 7.63 -9.93 3.76
N ASP A 198 8.48 -9.16 4.45
CA ASP A 198 8.01 -7.97 5.15
C ASP A 198 7.62 -6.87 4.17
N PHE A 199 6.37 -6.43 4.29
CA PHE A 199 5.82 -5.26 3.62
C PHE A 199 5.62 -4.11 4.62
N ILE A 200 4.98 -4.40 5.75
CA ILE A 200 4.41 -3.38 6.63
C ILE A 200 5.51 -2.55 7.30
N ILE A 201 6.51 -3.19 7.91
CA ILE A 201 7.58 -2.46 8.60
C ILE A 201 8.42 -1.69 7.59
N THR A 202 8.71 -2.30 6.44
CA THR A 202 9.39 -1.66 5.32
C THR A 202 8.65 -0.42 4.83
N TYR A 203 7.34 -0.50 4.61
CA TYR A 203 6.52 0.59 4.08
C TYR A 203 6.62 1.86 4.93
N PHE A 204 6.50 1.72 6.26
CA PHE A 204 6.61 2.87 7.17
C PHE A 204 8.05 3.36 7.34
N THR A 205 9.05 2.49 7.22
CA THR A 205 10.45 2.85 7.47
C THR A 205 11.24 3.21 6.21
N LYS A 206 10.71 2.98 5.01
CA LYS A 206 11.32 3.36 3.73
C LYS A 206 11.28 4.87 3.52
N GLY A 207 12.28 5.38 2.80
CA GLY A 207 12.31 6.75 2.28
C GLY A 207 11.65 6.83 0.92
N SER A 208 11.39 8.06 0.45
CA SER A 208 10.89 8.30 -0.90
C SER A 208 11.89 7.82 -1.96
N GLY A 209 11.38 7.17 -3.01
CA GLY A 209 12.21 6.54 -4.05
C GLY A 209 13.06 5.34 -3.61
N PHE A 210 12.85 4.81 -2.39
CA PHE A 210 13.48 3.57 -1.93
C PHE A 210 12.44 2.46 -1.80
N ASP A 211 12.39 1.56 -2.77
CA ASP A 211 11.47 0.41 -2.73
C ASP A 211 12.16 -0.91 -2.43
N THR A 212 11.42 -1.79 -1.76
CA THR A 212 11.62 -3.23 -1.80
C THR A 212 10.61 -3.85 -2.75
N LEU A 213 10.83 -5.12 -3.06
CA LEU A 213 9.98 -5.87 -3.95
C LEU A 213 8.55 -5.98 -3.39
N SER A 214 8.41 -6.11 -2.07
CA SER A 214 7.11 -6.13 -1.40
C SER A 214 6.37 -4.79 -1.52
N THR A 215 7.05 -3.65 -1.30
CA THR A 215 6.42 -2.33 -1.44
C THR A 215 6.09 -2.02 -2.89
N LYS A 216 6.97 -2.38 -3.83
CA LYS A 216 6.75 -2.20 -5.27
C LYS A 216 5.61 -3.08 -5.79
N ILE A 217 5.53 -4.34 -5.38
CA ILE A 217 4.40 -5.21 -5.77
C ILE A 217 3.09 -4.64 -5.25
N TYR A 218 3.09 -4.17 -4.01
CA TYR A 218 1.89 -3.62 -3.42
C TYR A 218 1.37 -2.41 -4.19
N SER A 219 2.24 -1.46 -4.54
CA SER A 219 1.86 -0.32 -5.38
C SER A 219 1.37 -0.77 -6.76
N GLU A 220 2.08 -1.70 -7.43
CA GLU A 220 1.67 -2.18 -8.75
C GLU A 220 0.36 -3.00 -8.73
N VAL A 221 0.10 -3.82 -7.70
CA VAL A 221 -1.16 -4.60 -7.57
C VAL A 221 -2.39 -3.70 -7.46
N LYS A 222 -2.23 -2.52 -6.87
CA LYS A 222 -3.31 -1.54 -6.76
C LYS A 222 -3.44 -0.68 -8.02
N ARG A 223 -2.41 -0.62 -8.86
CA ARG A 223 -2.43 -0.04 -10.21
C ARG A 223 -3.19 -0.90 -11.24
N GLY A 224 -4.33 -1.46 -10.86
CA GLY A 224 -5.13 -2.26 -11.76
C GLY A 224 -4.43 -3.54 -12.25
N ILE A 225 -4.93 -4.10 -13.37
CA ILE A 225 -4.50 -5.41 -13.86
C ILE A 225 -3.35 -5.26 -14.85
N GLN A 226 -2.12 -5.22 -14.34
CA GLN A 226 -0.90 -5.32 -15.14
C GLN A 226 -0.43 -6.80 -15.17
N PRO A 227 -0.40 -7.49 -16.33
CA PRO A 227 0.07 -8.88 -16.43
C PRO A 227 1.49 -9.13 -15.87
N GLU A 228 2.32 -8.10 -15.82
CA GLU A 228 3.65 -8.06 -15.22
C GLU A 228 3.65 -8.51 -13.75
N ILE A 229 2.57 -8.20 -13.00
CA ILE A 229 2.41 -8.58 -11.59
C ILE A 229 2.28 -10.08 -11.44
N TYR A 230 1.61 -10.75 -12.37
CA TYR A 230 1.48 -12.20 -12.36
C TYR A 230 2.84 -12.86 -12.56
N ALA A 231 3.67 -12.31 -13.46
CA ALA A 231 5.04 -12.78 -13.68
C ALA A 231 5.90 -12.59 -12.42
N LEU A 232 5.79 -11.43 -11.76
CA LEU A 232 6.50 -11.12 -10.52
C LEU A 232 6.09 -12.03 -9.35
N SER A 233 4.78 -12.22 -9.17
CA SER A 233 4.21 -13.12 -8.16
C SER A 233 4.66 -14.57 -8.36
N ALA A 234 4.73 -15.03 -9.63
CA ALA A 234 5.24 -16.35 -9.97
C ALA A 234 6.74 -16.50 -9.59
N ILE A 235 7.56 -15.49 -9.87
CA ILE A 235 8.99 -15.49 -9.51
C ILE A 235 9.18 -15.60 -8.00
N ILE A 236 8.48 -14.76 -7.21
CA ILE A 236 8.59 -14.79 -5.75
C ILE A 236 8.17 -16.13 -5.20
N PHE A 237 7.03 -16.65 -5.66
CA PHE A 237 6.52 -17.93 -5.19
C PHE A 237 7.53 -19.06 -5.46
N ILE A 238 8.17 -19.06 -6.63
CA ILE A 238 9.24 -20.01 -6.95
C ILE A 238 10.43 -19.83 -6.00
N ILE A 239 10.88 -18.60 -5.76
CA ILE A 239 12.00 -18.30 -4.84
C ILE A 239 11.69 -18.81 -3.42
N VAL A 240 10.50 -18.50 -2.90
CA VAL A 240 10.06 -18.93 -1.57
C VAL A 240 9.99 -20.45 -1.48
N ILE A 241 9.45 -21.14 -2.50
CA ILE A 241 9.44 -22.60 -2.56
C ILE A 241 10.86 -23.16 -2.57
N VAL A 242 11.76 -22.62 -3.39
CA VAL A 242 13.15 -23.09 -3.50
C VAL A 242 13.85 -22.93 -2.15
N LEU A 243 13.68 -21.80 -1.47
CA LEU A 243 14.21 -21.56 -0.13
C LEU A 243 13.62 -22.53 0.90
N MET A 244 12.30 -22.74 0.89
CA MET A 244 11.61 -23.62 1.82
C MET A 244 12.03 -25.09 1.63
N VAL A 245 12.13 -25.56 0.39
CA VAL A 245 12.60 -26.92 0.07
C VAL A 245 14.06 -27.10 0.46
N SER A 246 14.91 -26.12 0.17
CA SER A 246 16.32 -26.12 0.56
C SER A 246 16.48 -26.20 2.09
N SER A 247 15.65 -25.46 2.85
CA SER A 247 15.63 -25.49 4.31
C SER A 247 15.32 -26.90 4.85
N ARG A 248 14.35 -27.58 4.24
CA ARG A 248 13.90 -28.91 4.66
C ARG A 248 15.00 -29.95 4.46
N GLN A 249 15.73 -29.88 3.35
CA GLN A 249 16.83 -30.81 3.07
C GLN A 249 17.98 -30.66 4.07
N ILE A 250 18.28 -29.43 4.49
CA ILE A 250 19.30 -29.14 5.52
C ILE A 250 18.87 -29.71 6.87
N LYS A 251 17.61 -29.48 7.28
CA LYS A 251 17.06 -29.98 8.55
C LYS A 251 17.00 -31.51 8.58
N ALA A 252 16.60 -32.15 7.47
CA ALA A 252 16.54 -33.60 7.34
C ALA A 252 17.93 -34.26 7.39
N ARG A 253 18.95 -33.65 6.75
CA ARG A 253 20.35 -34.11 6.86
C ARG A 253 20.87 -34.03 8.29
N ASN A 254 20.53 -32.96 9.03
CA ASN A 254 20.96 -32.77 10.41
C ASN A 254 20.28 -33.73 11.41
N LEU A 255 19.03 -34.11 11.17
CA LEU A 255 18.30 -35.10 11.98
C LEU A 255 18.70 -36.55 11.67
N ALA A 256 19.01 -36.86 10.40
CA ALA A 256 19.45 -38.19 9.99
C ALA A 256 20.85 -38.54 10.54
N THR A 257 21.72 -37.55 10.73
CA THR A 257 23.02 -37.74 11.39
C THR A 257 22.91 -37.94 12.90
N THR A 258 21.88 -37.38 13.57
CA THR A 258 21.71 -37.57 15.02
C THR A 258 21.16 -38.95 15.41
N LYS A 259 20.43 -39.62 14.51
CA LYS A 259 19.83 -40.94 14.79
C LYS A 259 20.74 -42.14 14.52
N LYS A 260 21.87 -41.96 13.81
CA LYS A 260 22.75 -43.07 13.40
C LYS A 260 23.99 -43.30 14.26
N ASP A 261 24.40 -42.35 15.10
CA ASP A 261 25.66 -42.46 15.84
C ASP A 261 25.47 -42.39 17.38
N VAL A 262 25.11 -43.53 17.99
CA VAL A 262 25.39 -43.83 19.43
C VAL A 262 26.72 -44.57 19.58
N SER A 263 27.52 -44.67 18.51
CA SER A 263 28.88 -45.20 18.57
C SER A 263 29.86 -44.08 18.23
N TYR A 264 30.69 -43.68 19.19
CA TYR A 264 31.84 -42.75 19.10
C TYR A 264 32.04 -42.12 17.70
N ALA A 265 31.30 -41.03 17.45
CA ALA A 265 31.20 -40.45 16.11
C ALA A 265 32.45 -39.63 15.75
N SER A 266 33.27 -40.21 14.86
CA SER A 266 34.08 -39.43 13.92
C SER A 266 33.13 -38.54 13.10
N ARG A 267 33.03 -37.27 13.50
CA ARG A 267 32.22 -36.23 12.84
C ARG A 267 32.59 -36.14 11.35
N LYS A 268 31.74 -36.65 10.45
CA LYS A 268 31.81 -36.26 9.03
C LYS A 268 31.46 -34.77 8.94
N LYS A 269 32.48 -33.96 8.66
CA LYS A 269 32.38 -32.52 8.36
C LYS A 269 31.26 -32.31 7.33
N LEU A 270 30.42 -31.29 7.56
CA LEU A 270 29.61 -30.70 6.50
C LEU A 270 30.51 -30.48 5.28
N ASP A 271 30.09 -30.95 4.10
CA ASP A 271 30.92 -30.85 2.89
C ASP A 271 31.28 -29.38 2.66
N LYS A 272 32.58 -29.08 2.64
CA LYS A 272 33.10 -27.73 2.39
C LYS A 272 32.50 -27.16 1.12
N LYS A 273 32.16 -27.98 0.12
CA LYS A 273 31.48 -27.51 -1.10
C LYS A 273 30.10 -26.93 -0.82
N THR A 274 29.27 -27.54 0.03
CA THR A 274 27.91 -27.01 0.31
C THR A 274 27.96 -25.71 1.10
N ILE A 275 28.88 -25.59 2.07
CA ILE A 275 29.12 -24.32 2.79
C ILE A 275 29.69 -23.27 1.84
N LEU A 276 30.65 -23.61 0.97
CA LEU A 276 31.20 -22.68 -0.02
C LEU A 276 30.19 -22.28 -1.10
N ILE A 277 29.26 -23.15 -1.48
CA ILE A 277 28.21 -22.83 -2.47
C ILE A 277 27.17 -21.88 -1.85
N LEU A 278 26.75 -22.11 -0.60
CA LEU A 278 25.84 -21.21 0.11
C LEU A 278 26.50 -19.86 0.45
N ALA A 279 27.73 -19.89 0.97
CA ALA A 279 28.50 -18.69 1.24
C ALA A 279 28.88 -17.95 -0.06
N GLY A 280 29.17 -18.69 -1.13
CA GLY A 280 29.48 -18.16 -2.45
C GLY A 280 28.25 -17.56 -3.17
N ALA A 281 27.07 -18.17 -3.04
CA ALA A 281 25.82 -17.61 -3.56
C ALA A 281 25.40 -16.37 -2.77
N CYS A 282 25.49 -16.39 -1.43
CA CYS A 282 25.21 -15.22 -0.60
C CYS A 282 26.25 -14.09 -0.81
N ALA A 283 27.53 -14.43 -0.98
CA ALA A 283 28.58 -13.45 -1.27
C ALA A 283 28.51 -12.92 -2.70
N ALA A 284 28.13 -13.72 -3.68
CA ALA A 284 27.92 -13.25 -5.06
C ALA A 284 26.71 -12.30 -5.14
N ILE A 285 25.62 -12.60 -4.42
CA ILE A 285 24.45 -11.71 -4.34
C ILE A 285 24.78 -10.44 -3.55
N ALA A 286 25.57 -10.54 -2.47
CA ALA A 286 26.05 -9.36 -1.72
C ALA A 286 27.04 -8.50 -2.52
N VAL A 287 27.94 -9.11 -3.29
CA VAL A 287 28.91 -8.38 -4.13
C VAL A 287 28.20 -7.72 -5.32
N VAL A 288 27.20 -8.37 -5.93
CA VAL A 288 26.33 -7.73 -6.94
C VAL A 288 25.57 -6.56 -6.31
N GLY A 289 25.04 -6.72 -5.10
CA GLY A 289 24.38 -5.64 -4.35
C GLY A 289 25.31 -4.48 -3.93
N ILE A 290 26.59 -4.74 -3.69
CA ILE A 290 27.60 -3.70 -3.39
C ILE A 290 28.10 -3.02 -4.68
N THR A 291 28.10 -3.70 -5.82
CA THR A 291 28.43 -3.09 -7.12
C THR A 291 27.26 -2.33 -7.77
N PHE A 292 26.02 -2.67 -7.43
CA PHE A 292 24.80 -1.96 -7.86
C PHE A 292 24.24 -0.97 -6.82
N GLY A 293 24.70 -1.06 -5.57
CA GLY A 293 24.54 -0.01 -4.57
C GLY A 293 25.42 1.18 -4.94
N GLY A 294 25.12 1.81 -6.07
CA GLY A 294 25.58 3.15 -6.36
C GLY A 294 25.27 4.00 -5.14
N VAL A 295 26.31 4.60 -4.58
CA VAL A 295 26.18 5.79 -3.74
C VAL A 295 25.15 6.65 -4.46
N PHE A 296 23.94 6.79 -3.89
CA PHE A 296 22.91 7.67 -4.41
C PHE A 296 23.55 9.05 -4.44
N LYS A 297 24.09 9.41 -5.60
CA LYS A 297 24.43 10.77 -5.92
C LYS A 297 23.06 11.43 -6.00
N THR A 298 22.71 12.19 -4.97
CA THR A 298 21.58 13.09 -5.01
C THR A 298 21.80 13.97 -6.23
N GLU A 299 21.10 13.69 -7.32
CA GLU A 299 21.03 14.64 -8.42
C GLU A 299 20.21 15.81 -7.88
N ASP A 300 20.82 16.99 -7.80
CA ASP A 300 20.15 18.19 -7.28
C ASP A 300 18.94 18.58 -8.14
N ASN A 301 18.86 18.10 -9.38
CA ASN A 301 17.77 18.40 -10.31
C ASN A 301 16.69 17.31 -10.32
N GLN A 302 15.96 17.21 -9.21
CA GLN A 302 14.90 16.22 -9.06
C GLN A 302 13.68 16.81 -8.34
N VAL A 303 12.54 16.11 -8.42
CA VAL A 303 11.30 16.43 -7.70
C VAL A 303 10.70 15.13 -7.15
N TYR A 304 10.30 15.15 -5.87
CA TYR A 304 9.62 14.03 -5.23
C TYR A 304 8.12 14.25 -5.24
N VAL A 305 7.39 13.41 -5.96
CA VAL A 305 5.93 13.48 -6.14
C VAL A 305 5.29 12.30 -5.42
N TYR A 306 4.25 12.58 -4.62
CA TYR A 306 3.44 11.56 -3.96
C TYR A 306 1.98 11.71 -4.36
N ASN A 307 1.43 10.73 -5.07
CA ASN A 307 0.09 10.85 -5.65
C ASN A 307 -0.72 9.55 -5.47
N TRP A 308 -1.98 9.54 -5.88
CA TRP A 308 -2.79 8.34 -5.96
C TRP A 308 -2.25 7.35 -7.01
N GLY A 309 -2.57 6.06 -6.82
CA GLY A 309 -2.32 5.02 -7.83
C GLY A 309 -3.24 5.16 -9.04
N GLU A 310 -2.71 4.87 -10.25
CA GLU A 310 -3.41 5.04 -11.55
C GLU A 310 -3.92 6.45 -11.84
N TYR A 311 -3.32 7.47 -11.24
CA TYR A 311 -3.82 8.84 -11.29
C TYR A 311 -3.02 9.79 -12.18
N ILE A 312 -2.23 9.22 -13.08
CA ILE A 312 -1.43 9.93 -14.09
C ILE A 312 -1.12 8.97 -15.24
N ASP A 313 -1.06 9.47 -16.47
CA ASP A 313 -0.47 8.74 -17.58
C ASP A 313 1.07 8.63 -17.37
N PRO A 314 1.66 7.43 -17.33
CA PRO A 314 3.11 7.28 -17.17
C PRO A 314 3.97 8.00 -18.21
N GLU A 315 3.45 8.24 -19.43
CA GLU A 315 4.16 8.97 -20.48
C GLU A 315 4.38 10.44 -20.10
N VAL A 316 3.46 11.04 -19.34
CA VAL A 316 3.57 12.42 -18.85
C VAL A 316 4.81 12.62 -17.98
N ILE A 317 5.15 11.64 -17.15
CA ILE A 317 6.38 11.68 -16.35
C ILE A 317 7.60 11.73 -17.28
N THR A 318 7.62 10.89 -18.32
CA THR A 318 8.74 10.83 -19.26
C THR A 318 8.88 12.16 -20.03
N MET A 319 7.77 12.72 -20.50
CA MET A 319 7.75 14.01 -21.18
C MET A 319 8.27 15.13 -20.28
N PHE A 320 7.84 15.17 -19.01
CA PHE A 320 8.34 16.16 -18.05
C PHE A 320 9.86 16.05 -17.85
N GLU A 321 10.37 14.83 -17.67
CA GLU A 321 11.81 14.59 -17.51
C GLU A 321 12.60 15.01 -18.75
N GLU A 322 12.09 14.72 -19.96
CA GLU A 322 12.74 15.08 -21.23
C GLU A 322 12.73 16.59 -21.49
N GLU A 323 11.62 17.27 -21.22
CA GLU A 323 11.45 18.70 -21.48
C GLU A 323 12.23 19.58 -20.48
N THR A 324 12.25 19.17 -19.21
CA THR A 324 12.82 19.99 -18.13
C THR A 324 14.21 19.54 -17.69
N GLY A 325 14.58 18.28 -17.97
CA GLY A 325 15.75 17.63 -17.41
C GLY A 325 15.66 17.36 -15.90
N ILE A 326 14.51 17.60 -15.27
CA ILE A 326 14.25 17.34 -13.86
C ILE A 326 13.80 15.90 -13.71
N LYS A 327 14.48 15.14 -12.87
CA LYS A 327 14.12 13.75 -12.59
C LYS A 327 12.93 13.67 -11.64
N VAL A 328 11.96 12.82 -11.93
CA VAL A 328 10.77 12.63 -11.09
C VAL A 328 10.92 11.37 -10.27
N ILE A 329 10.89 11.52 -8.95
CA ILE A 329 10.76 10.41 -8.02
C ILE A 329 9.29 10.32 -7.63
N TYR A 330 8.56 9.45 -8.33
CA TYR A 330 7.12 9.28 -8.18
C TYR A 330 6.81 8.10 -7.26
N ASP A 331 6.16 8.37 -6.13
CA ASP A 331 5.63 7.36 -5.21
C ASP A 331 4.10 7.46 -5.15
N GLU A 332 3.45 6.40 -4.66
CA GLU A 332 1.99 6.32 -4.61
C GLU A 332 1.42 6.02 -3.22
N PHE A 333 0.24 6.57 -2.95
CA PHE A 333 -0.59 6.28 -1.79
C PHE A 333 -2.00 5.85 -2.19
N GLU A 334 -2.72 5.30 -1.22
CA GLU A 334 -4.02 4.65 -1.45
C GLU A 334 -5.14 5.26 -0.63
N SER A 335 -4.78 6.07 0.36
CA SER A 335 -5.72 6.82 1.15
C SER A 335 -5.04 8.09 1.64
N ASN A 336 -5.84 9.13 1.81
CA ASN A 336 -5.40 10.38 2.39
C ASN A 336 -4.78 10.16 3.79
N GLU A 337 -5.26 9.21 4.59
CA GLU A 337 -4.73 8.92 5.93
C GLU A 337 -3.32 8.34 5.89
N ILE A 338 -3.04 7.44 4.93
CA ILE A 338 -1.71 6.86 4.75
C ILE A 338 -0.73 7.96 4.33
N MET A 339 -1.13 8.79 3.36
CA MET A 339 -0.36 9.93 2.90
C MET A 339 -0.10 10.92 4.03
N TYR A 340 -1.15 11.31 4.75
CA TYR A 340 -1.06 12.23 5.89
C TYR A 340 -0.14 11.69 6.98
N ALA A 341 -0.24 10.42 7.37
CA ALA A 341 0.63 9.82 8.38
C ALA A 341 2.11 9.88 7.95
N LYS A 342 2.38 9.71 6.65
CA LYS A 342 3.73 9.84 6.10
C LYS A 342 4.22 11.28 6.18
N ILE A 343 3.46 12.25 5.67
CA ILE A 343 3.84 13.68 5.66
C ILE A 343 3.90 14.28 7.07
N ALA A 344 3.00 13.88 7.98
CA ALA A 344 3.03 14.30 9.38
C ALA A 344 4.29 13.80 10.11
N SER A 345 4.82 12.63 9.72
CA SER A 345 6.06 12.09 10.28
C SER A 345 7.32 12.74 9.69
N ASP A 346 7.32 13.02 8.38
CA ASP A 346 8.39 13.70 7.67
C ASP A 346 7.82 14.56 6.55
N ASN A 347 7.60 15.84 6.87
CA ASN A 347 7.04 16.80 5.93
C ASN A 347 8.00 17.09 4.74
N SER A 348 9.28 16.71 4.85
CA SER A 348 10.29 16.86 3.79
C SER A 348 10.46 15.61 2.92
N ALA A 349 9.63 14.58 3.11
CA ALA A 349 9.72 13.31 2.39
C ALA A 349 9.38 13.47 0.90
N TYR A 350 8.45 14.37 0.58
CA TYR A 350 7.97 14.67 -0.77
C TYR A 350 7.87 16.17 -0.98
N ASP A 351 8.13 16.63 -2.20
CA ASP A 351 8.02 18.04 -2.56
C ASP A 351 6.59 18.39 -2.98
N VAL A 352 5.95 17.52 -3.76
CA VAL A 352 4.59 17.67 -4.28
C VAL A 352 3.71 16.52 -3.81
N ILE A 353 2.48 16.83 -3.41
CA ILE A 353 1.44 15.84 -3.06
C ILE A 353 0.11 16.19 -3.75
N CYS A 354 -0.77 15.22 -3.97
CA CYS A 354 -2.13 15.44 -4.53
C CYS A 354 -3.25 14.89 -3.64
N PRO A 355 -3.47 15.44 -2.43
CA PRO A 355 -4.54 15.01 -1.53
C PRO A 355 -5.92 15.52 -1.98
N SER A 356 -6.96 14.93 -1.38
CA SER A 356 -8.35 15.41 -1.54
C SER A 356 -8.65 16.62 -0.66
N ASP A 357 -9.66 17.39 -1.07
CA ASP A 357 -10.23 18.57 -0.42
C ASP A 357 -10.16 18.63 1.12
N TYR A 358 -10.75 17.67 1.84
CA TYR A 358 -10.78 17.68 3.30
C TYR A 358 -9.39 17.49 3.90
N MET A 359 -8.53 16.74 3.21
CA MET A 359 -7.16 16.52 3.64
C MET A 359 -6.29 17.75 3.38
N ILE A 360 -6.51 18.45 2.26
CA ILE A 360 -5.94 19.79 2.01
C ILE A 360 -6.33 20.71 3.16
N SER A 361 -7.62 20.80 3.48
CA SER A 361 -8.14 21.64 4.58
C SER A 361 -7.42 21.36 5.90
N ARG A 362 -7.31 20.08 6.27
CA ARG A 362 -6.62 19.66 7.49
C ARG A 362 -5.14 20.07 7.48
N MET A 363 -4.45 19.82 6.36
CA MET A 363 -3.02 20.14 6.24
C MET A 363 -2.75 21.65 6.24
N ILE A 364 -3.66 22.47 5.73
CA ILE A 364 -3.63 23.93 5.88
C ILE A 364 -3.75 24.31 7.36
N GLN A 365 -4.77 23.79 8.07
CA GLN A 365 -5.00 24.07 9.50
C GLN A 365 -3.80 23.68 10.39
N GLU A 366 -3.11 22.60 10.03
CA GLU A 366 -1.92 22.10 10.74
C GLU A 366 -0.60 22.77 10.27
N GLY A 367 -0.66 23.70 9.31
CA GLY A 367 0.50 24.41 8.79
C GLY A 367 1.52 23.50 8.11
N MET A 368 1.04 22.52 7.34
CA MET A 368 1.85 21.48 6.68
C MET A 368 2.12 21.76 5.20
N LEU A 369 1.49 22.78 4.62
CA LEU A 369 1.62 23.18 3.21
C LEU A 369 2.31 24.53 3.06
N LYS A 370 2.91 24.75 1.88
CA LYS A 370 3.49 26.02 1.45
C LYS A 370 2.52 26.74 0.53
N GLU A 371 2.45 28.07 0.66
CA GLU A 371 1.68 28.89 -0.28
C GLU A 371 2.29 28.82 -1.68
N LEU A 372 1.41 28.77 -2.68
CA LEU A 372 1.78 28.72 -4.09
C LEU A 372 1.91 30.13 -4.65
N ASP A 373 2.95 30.35 -5.44
CA ASP A 373 3.10 31.57 -6.22
C ASP A 373 2.42 31.39 -7.59
N TRP A 374 1.20 31.91 -7.72
CA TRP A 374 0.42 31.81 -8.96
C TRP A 374 1.08 32.54 -10.14
N GLU A 375 2.00 33.50 -9.91
CA GLU A 375 2.76 34.12 -11.00
C GLU A 375 3.75 33.13 -11.65
N GLU A 376 4.20 32.11 -10.92
CA GLU A 376 5.04 31.02 -11.42
C GLU A 376 4.23 29.85 -12.01
N LEU A 377 2.90 29.96 -12.04
CA LEU A 377 1.98 28.94 -12.57
C LEU A 377 1.12 29.49 -13.72
N PRO A 378 1.71 29.89 -14.86
CA PRO A 378 1.00 30.50 -15.97
C PRO A 378 -0.06 29.59 -16.61
N TYR A 379 0.17 28.28 -16.72
CA TYR A 379 -0.84 27.35 -17.26
C TYR A 379 -1.96 27.15 -16.25
N ALA A 380 -1.63 26.93 -14.96
CA ALA A 380 -2.67 26.77 -13.93
C ALA A 380 -3.59 28.01 -13.87
N SER A 381 -2.99 29.21 -13.89
CA SER A 381 -3.72 30.48 -13.83
C SER A 381 -4.61 30.73 -15.06
N ALA A 382 -4.20 30.22 -16.24
CA ALA A 382 -4.90 30.46 -17.49
C ALA A 382 -5.96 29.38 -17.81
N ASN A 383 -5.70 28.14 -17.41
CA ASN A 383 -6.42 26.97 -17.92
C ASN A 383 -7.43 26.37 -16.93
N ILE A 384 -7.26 26.56 -15.62
CA ILE A 384 -8.18 25.99 -14.62
C ILE A 384 -9.51 26.76 -14.59
N ASP A 385 -10.62 26.03 -14.55
CA ASP A 385 -11.98 26.59 -14.49
C ASP A 385 -12.19 27.42 -13.19
N PRO A 386 -12.60 28.70 -13.29
CA PRO A 386 -12.99 29.50 -12.15
C PRO A 386 -14.04 28.87 -11.22
N ASN A 387 -14.95 28.05 -11.74
CA ASN A 387 -15.99 27.39 -10.91
C ASN A 387 -15.37 26.37 -9.94
N TYR A 388 -14.35 25.63 -10.37
CA TYR A 388 -13.63 24.70 -9.50
C TYR A 388 -12.72 25.44 -8.52
N LEU A 389 -12.19 26.62 -8.89
CA LEU A 389 -11.47 27.50 -7.97
C LEU A 389 -12.39 28.11 -6.90
N GLU A 390 -13.63 28.45 -7.25
CA GLU A 390 -14.63 28.90 -6.27
C GLU A 390 -15.00 27.77 -5.30
N SER A 391 -15.21 26.55 -5.83
CA SER A 391 -15.44 25.36 -5.00
C SER A 391 -14.25 25.07 -4.07
N ALA A 392 -13.02 25.18 -4.58
CA ALA A 392 -11.81 24.95 -3.81
C ALA A 392 -11.59 26.00 -2.69
N ALA A 393 -12.07 27.23 -2.90
CA ALA A 393 -11.98 28.29 -1.90
C ALA A 393 -12.69 27.96 -0.57
N SER A 394 -13.61 26.98 -0.57
CA SER A 394 -14.28 26.49 0.64
C SER A 394 -13.34 25.77 1.62
N PHE A 395 -12.28 25.13 1.11
CA PHE A 395 -11.28 24.42 1.93
C PHE A 395 -9.89 25.07 1.89
N ASP A 396 -9.61 25.89 0.88
CA ASP A 396 -8.37 26.66 0.69
C ASP A 396 -8.72 28.14 0.43
N GLU A 397 -8.92 28.93 1.48
CA GLU A 397 -9.36 30.32 1.36
C GLU A 397 -8.43 31.15 0.45
N GLY A 398 -8.97 31.59 -0.69
CA GLY A 398 -8.23 32.34 -1.71
C GLY A 398 -7.35 31.48 -2.63
N ASN A 399 -7.52 30.15 -2.63
CA ASN A 399 -6.77 29.18 -3.43
C ASN A 399 -5.26 29.33 -3.26
N ARG A 400 -4.79 29.44 -2.01
CA ARG A 400 -3.40 29.82 -1.70
C ARG A 400 -2.45 28.64 -1.66
N TYR A 401 -2.94 27.43 -1.50
CA TYR A 401 -2.13 26.24 -1.20
C TYR A 401 -2.30 25.10 -2.21
N ALA A 402 -3.39 25.06 -2.98
CA ALA A 402 -3.72 23.96 -3.88
C ALA A 402 -4.09 24.42 -5.31
N VAL A 403 -3.70 23.62 -6.31
CA VAL A 403 -4.19 23.72 -7.69
C VAL A 403 -5.03 22.49 -8.02
N PRO A 404 -6.32 22.65 -8.40
CA PRO A 404 -7.16 21.52 -8.80
C PRO A 404 -6.54 20.67 -9.92
N ASN A 405 -6.50 19.35 -9.74
CA ASN A 405 -5.95 18.41 -10.71
C ASN A 405 -7.05 17.56 -11.37
N PHE A 406 -7.90 16.96 -10.54
CA PHE A 406 -9.04 16.16 -10.97
C PHE A 406 -10.21 16.45 -10.03
N CYS A 407 -11.41 16.31 -10.56
CA CYS A 407 -12.63 16.51 -9.83
C CYS A 407 -13.70 15.52 -10.26
N GLY A 408 -14.84 15.59 -9.58
CA GLY A 408 -16.02 14.88 -10.01
C GLY A 408 -17.16 15.07 -9.03
N THR A 409 -18.21 14.28 -9.24
CA THR A 409 -19.39 14.28 -8.38
C THR A 409 -19.67 12.87 -7.86
N VAL A 410 -20.41 12.79 -6.77
CA VAL A 410 -21.07 11.54 -6.35
C VAL A 410 -22.53 11.64 -6.77
N GLY A 411 -23.11 10.53 -7.23
CA GLY A 411 -24.47 10.55 -7.74
C GLY A 411 -25.07 9.16 -7.80
N ILE A 412 -26.23 9.07 -8.45
CA ILE A 412 -26.97 7.83 -8.62
C ILE A 412 -26.73 7.33 -10.03
N LEU A 413 -26.14 6.14 -10.14
CA LEU A 413 -26.15 5.36 -11.37
C LEU A 413 -27.34 4.40 -11.34
N TYR A 414 -28.15 4.40 -12.39
CA TYR A 414 -29.33 3.56 -12.48
C TYR A 414 -29.41 2.82 -13.81
N ASN A 415 -30.09 1.67 -13.78
CA ASN A 415 -30.32 0.86 -14.98
C ASN A 415 -31.69 1.19 -15.58
N LYS A 416 -31.70 1.81 -16.77
CA LYS A 416 -32.90 2.23 -17.51
C LYS A 416 -33.85 1.10 -17.87
N THR A 417 -33.39 -0.16 -17.83
CA THR A 417 -34.24 -1.34 -18.09
C THR A 417 -34.96 -1.85 -16.85
N LEU A 418 -34.52 -1.44 -15.66
CA LEU A 418 -35.07 -1.84 -14.36
C LEU A 418 -35.81 -0.68 -13.66
N VAL A 419 -35.46 0.56 -14.02
CA VAL A 419 -36.01 1.79 -13.45
C VAL A 419 -36.78 2.54 -14.55
N ASP A 420 -38.11 2.59 -14.41
CA ASP A 420 -39.01 3.20 -15.39
C ASP A 420 -39.34 4.67 -15.09
N GLU A 421 -39.17 5.12 -13.84
CA GLU A 421 -39.45 6.52 -13.47
C GLU A 421 -38.18 7.40 -13.54
N PRO A 422 -38.34 8.72 -13.75
CA PRO A 422 -37.20 9.64 -13.72
C PRO A 422 -36.49 9.61 -12.37
N VAL A 423 -35.17 9.48 -12.39
CA VAL A 423 -34.32 9.55 -11.20
C VAL A 423 -33.80 10.97 -11.05
N THR A 424 -34.31 11.72 -10.07
CA THR A 424 -33.88 13.11 -9.82
C THR A 424 -33.50 13.39 -8.37
N SER A 425 -33.81 12.47 -7.45
CA SER A 425 -33.73 12.68 -6.01
C SER A 425 -33.10 11.48 -5.29
N TRP A 426 -32.43 11.75 -4.17
CA TRP A 426 -31.93 10.71 -3.26
C TRP A 426 -33.05 9.84 -2.67
N ASP A 427 -34.30 10.32 -2.63
CA ASP A 427 -35.46 9.59 -2.10
C ASP A 427 -35.68 8.23 -2.77
N ILE A 428 -35.29 8.07 -4.04
CA ILE A 428 -35.45 6.80 -4.75
C ILE A 428 -34.72 5.65 -4.06
N LEU A 429 -33.64 5.95 -3.31
CA LEU A 429 -32.88 4.96 -2.56
C LEU A 429 -33.63 4.46 -1.30
N TRP A 430 -34.78 5.04 -0.97
CA TRP A 430 -35.70 4.58 0.07
C TRP A 430 -36.99 3.98 -0.50
N ASP A 431 -37.10 3.82 -1.82
CA ASP A 431 -38.28 3.20 -2.44
C ASP A 431 -38.26 1.67 -2.28
N GLU A 432 -39.31 1.13 -1.66
CA GLU A 432 -39.49 -0.31 -1.45
C GLU A 432 -39.55 -1.10 -2.78
N LYS A 433 -39.90 -0.45 -3.90
CA LYS A 433 -39.86 -1.04 -5.25
C LYS A 433 -38.49 -1.62 -5.59
N TYR A 434 -37.42 -1.00 -5.08
CA TYR A 434 -36.03 -1.38 -5.36
C TYR A 434 -35.36 -2.16 -4.23
N ALA A 435 -36.14 -2.71 -3.29
CA ALA A 435 -35.62 -3.52 -2.20
C ALA A 435 -34.76 -4.69 -2.73
N GLY A 436 -33.54 -4.79 -2.21
CA GLY A 436 -32.54 -5.79 -2.61
C GLY A 436 -31.82 -5.48 -3.93
N GLN A 437 -32.05 -4.30 -4.53
CA GLN A 437 -31.45 -3.85 -5.79
C GLN A 437 -30.75 -2.48 -5.68
N ILE A 438 -30.49 -2.01 -4.45
CA ILE A 438 -29.80 -0.74 -4.17
C ILE A 438 -28.38 -1.03 -3.65
N LEU A 439 -27.39 -0.38 -4.25
CA LEU A 439 -25.99 -0.41 -3.80
C LEU A 439 -25.60 0.94 -3.19
N MET A 440 -25.09 0.89 -1.97
CA MET A 440 -24.60 2.08 -1.24
C MET A 440 -23.08 2.02 -1.09
N GLN A 441 -22.44 3.18 -0.93
CA GLN A 441 -21.00 3.28 -0.68
C GLN A 441 -20.65 2.80 0.74
N ASP A 442 -19.69 1.88 0.87
CA ASP A 442 -19.12 1.46 2.18
C ASP A 442 -18.07 2.45 2.69
N SER A 443 -18.45 3.73 2.70
CA SER A 443 -17.65 4.87 3.15
C SER A 443 -18.49 5.72 4.09
N VAL A 444 -17.91 6.13 5.22
CA VAL A 444 -18.64 6.83 6.29
C VAL A 444 -19.20 8.16 5.79
N ARG A 445 -18.37 8.99 5.16
CA ARG A 445 -18.79 10.31 4.69
C ARG A 445 -19.79 10.19 3.55
N ASP A 446 -19.56 9.30 2.59
CA ASP A 446 -20.43 9.16 1.40
C ASP A 446 -21.80 8.58 1.72
N ALA A 447 -21.88 7.62 2.65
CA ALA A 447 -23.18 7.11 3.09
C ALA A 447 -23.99 8.18 3.83
N PHE A 448 -23.35 8.95 4.70
CA PHE A 448 -24.02 10.05 5.41
C PHE A 448 -24.37 11.20 4.47
N MET A 449 -23.54 11.51 3.49
CA MET A 449 -23.79 12.56 2.49
C MET A 449 -25.15 12.36 1.83
N VAL A 450 -25.46 11.14 1.39
CA VAL A 450 -26.77 10.82 0.77
C VAL A 450 -27.93 11.19 1.70
N SER A 451 -27.84 10.79 2.97
CA SER A 451 -28.90 11.03 3.96
C SER A 451 -28.98 12.49 4.42
N LEU A 452 -27.85 13.18 4.55
CA LEU A 452 -27.79 14.59 4.91
C LEU A 452 -28.36 15.46 3.78
N ALA A 453 -27.89 15.25 2.55
CA ALA A 453 -28.36 15.97 1.37
C ALA A 453 -29.87 15.76 1.17
N ARG A 454 -30.35 14.52 1.30
CA ARG A 454 -31.78 14.17 1.25
C ARG A 454 -32.62 14.95 2.27
N ASN A 455 -32.09 15.20 3.46
CA ASN A 455 -32.76 15.99 4.49
C ASN A 455 -32.59 17.52 4.35
N GLY A 456 -31.87 17.97 3.31
CA GLY A 456 -31.54 19.38 3.11
C GLY A 456 -30.50 19.93 4.09
N TYR A 457 -29.72 19.05 4.72
CA TYR A 457 -28.60 19.41 5.59
C TYR A 457 -27.30 19.46 4.78
N SER A 458 -26.32 20.22 5.29
CA SER A 458 -24.98 20.22 4.71
C SER A 458 -24.33 18.85 4.83
N ILE A 459 -23.61 18.43 3.79
CA ILE A 459 -22.84 17.17 3.79
C ILE A 459 -21.63 17.25 4.74
N ASN A 460 -21.35 18.45 5.27
CA ASN A 460 -20.32 18.76 6.26
C ASN A 460 -20.92 19.05 7.64
N SER A 461 -22.16 18.63 7.92
CA SER A 461 -22.79 18.87 9.22
C SER A 461 -21.96 18.31 10.38
N THR A 462 -21.82 19.12 11.42
CA THR A 462 -21.27 18.72 12.72
C THR A 462 -22.34 18.78 13.81
N ASP A 463 -23.60 19.07 13.44
CA ASP A 463 -24.71 19.08 14.39
C ASP A 463 -25.11 17.65 14.73
N LYS A 464 -25.10 17.35 16.02
CA LYS A 464 -25.36 16.00 16.50
C LYS A 464 -26.77 15.50 16.15
N ALA A 465 -27.79 16.37 16.17
CA ALA A 465 -29.16 15.97 15.88
C ALA A 465 -29.33 15.65 14.38
N GLU A 466 -28.72 16.45 13.50
CA GLU A 466 -28.69 16.19 12.06
C GLU A 466 -28.01 14.86 11.75
N LEU A 467 -26.87 14.56 12.39
CA LEU A 467 -26.14 13.31 12.22
C LEU A 467 -26.90 12.09 12.79
N GLU A 468 -27.55 12.24 13.94
CA GLU A 468 -28.39 11.17 14.52
C GLU A 468 -29.59 10.86 13.62
N GLN A 469 -30.26 11.89 13.07
CA GLN A 469 -31.33 11.72 12.10
C GLN A 469 -30.83 11.02 10.83
N ALA A 470 -29.72 11.49 10.26
CA ALA A 470 -29.15 10.90 9.05
C ALA A 470 -28.80 9.41 9.26
N ALA A 471 -28.32 9.05 10.46
CA ALA A 471 -28.02 7.68 10.83
C ALA A 471 -29.28 6.82 11.01
N ASP A 472 -30.33 7.36 11.61
CA ASP A 472 -31.62 6.67 11.76
C ASP A 472 -32.27 6.41 10.39
N ASP A 473 -32.16 7.36 9.45
CA ASP A 473 -32.63 7.20 8.07
C ASP A 473 -31.87 6.09 7.33
N LEU A 474 -30.55 6.01 7.49
CA LEU A 474 -29.73 4.93 6.91
C LEU A 474 -30.03 3.57 7.55
N VAL A 475 -30.32 3.53 8.86
CA VAL A 475 -30.80 2.31 9.52
C VAL A 475 -32.14 1.87 8.94
N ALA A 476 -33.07 2.80 8.71
CA ALA A 476 -34.36 2.52 8.09
C ALA A 476 -34.23 2.08 6.63
N GLN A 477 -33.24 2.58 5.90
CA GLN A 477 -32.94 2.20 4.52
C GLN A 477 -32.38 0.77 4.43
N LYS A 478 -31.60 0.35 5.42
CA LYS A 478 -30.76 -0.84 5.35
C LYS A 478 -31.48 -2.12 4.86
N PRO A 479 -32.73 -2.43 5.25
CA PRO A 479 -33.45 -3.59 4.71
C PRO A 479 -33.72 -3.54 3.20
N LEU A 480 -33.67 -2.36 2.59
CA LEU A 480 -33.84 -2.16 1.14
C LEU A 480 -32.50 -2.31 0.39
N VAL A 481 -31.38 -2.11 1.06
CA VAL A 481 -30.04 -2.11 0.46
C VAL A 481 -29.57 -3.55 0.21
N GLN A 482 -29.09 -3.82 -1.00
CA GLN A 482 -28.48 -5.10 -1.36
C GLN A 482 -27.16 -5.29 -0.62
N ALA A 483 -26.29 -4.28 -0.70
CA ALA A 483 -24.99 -4.27 -0.03
C ALA A 483 -24.42 -2.84 0.06
N TYR A 484 -23.59 -2.63 1.09
CA TYR A 484 -22.64 -1.52 1.14
C TYR A 484 -21.33 -2.03 0.54
N VAL A 485 -20.86 -1.40 -0.54
CA VAL A 485 -19.65 -1.79 -1.27
C VAL A 485 -18.87 -0.55 -1.72
N ILE A 486 -17.63 -0.72 -2.16
CA ILE A 486 -16.78 0.36 -2.70
C ILE A 486 -16.69 0.17 -4.23
N ASP A 487 -15.62 -0.43 -4.73
CA ASP A 487 -15.39 -0.63 -6.18
C ASP A 487 -16.39 -1.58 -6.85
N GLN A 488 -17.10 -2.40 -6.06
CA GLN A 488 -18.01 -3.41 -6.58
C GLN A 488 -19.30 -2.80 -7.16
N VAL A 489 -19.60 -1.52 -6.88
CA VAL A 489 -20.77 -0.86 -7.48
C VAL A 489 -20.68 -0.95 -9.01
N ARG A 490 -19.51 -0.61 -9.57
CA ARG A 490 -19.26 -0.69 -11.01
C ARG A 490 -19.60 -2.06 -11.58
N ASP A 491 -18.91 -3.10 -11.09
CA ASP A 491 -19.01 -4.44 -11.67
C ASP A 491 -20.44 -5.00 -11.58
N LYS A 492 -21.12 -4.73 -10.46
CA LYS A 492 -22.51 -5.16 -10.24
C LYS A 492 -23.50 -4.42 -11.13
N MET A 493 -23.31 -3.13 -11.34
CA MET A 493 -24.15 -2.33 -12.22
C MET A 493 -23.94 -2.72 -13.69
N ILE A 494 -22.70 -2.96 -14.14
CA ILE A 494 -22.40 -3.51 -15.48
C ILE A 494 -23.11 -4.86 -15.66
N GLY A 495 -23.02 -5.74 -14.66
CA GLY A 495 -23.64 -7.06 -14.67
C GLY A 495 -25.17 -7.07 -14.57
N GLY A 496 -25.81 -5.91 -14.33
CA GLY A 496 -27.25 -5.81 -14.14
C GLY A 496 -27.75 -6.47 -12.85
N GLU A 497 -26.90 -6.60 -11.83
CA GLU A 497 -27.24 -7.23 -10.54
C GLU A 497 -28.05 -6.31 -9.60
N ALA A 498 -28.09 -5.01 -9.89
CA ALA A 498 -28.76 -3.97 -9.12
C ALA A 498 -29.41 -2.94 -10.06
N ALA A 499 -30.44 -2.27 -9.56
CA ALA A 499 -31.17 -1.23 -10.29
C ALA A 499 -30.57 0.16 -10.05
N LEU A 500 -30.05 0.40 -8.84
CA LEU A 500 -29.56 1.68 -8.35
C LEU A 500 -28.22 1.49 -7.64
N GLY A 501 -27.29 2.41 -7.86
CA GLY A 501 -26.00 2.42 -7.17
C GLY A 501 -25.48 3.83 -6.95
N VAL A 502 -25.03 4.13 -5.73
CA VAL A 502 -24.31 5.38 -5.44
C VAL A 502 -22.88 5.24 -5.92
N ILE A 503 -22.41 6.14 -6.79
CA ILE A 503 -21.09 6.01 -7.43
C ILE A 503 -20.47 7.38 -7.76
N TYR A 504 -19.14 7.42 -7.89
CA TYR A 504 -18.39 8.56 -8.41
C TYR A 504 -18.58 8.72 -9.92
N SER A 505 -18.61 9.96 -10.41
CA SER A 505 -18.86 10.29 -11.82
C SER A 505 -17.82 9.71 -12.78
N GLY A 506 -16.54 9.67 -12.41
CA GLY A 506 -15.49 9.04 -13.24
C GLY A 506 -15.74 7.56 -13.46
N GLU A 507 -16.09 6.83 -12.40
CA GLU A 507 -16.48 5.41 -12.50
C GLU A 507 -17.78 5.25 -13.29
N ALA A 508 -18.74 6.16 -13.14
CA ALA A 508 -19.99 6.13 -13.91
C ALA A 508 -19.73 6.22 -15.42
N LEU A 509 -18.85 7.13 -15.88
CA LEU A 509 -18.48 7.26 -17.29
C LEU A 509 -17.92 5.96 -17.85
N TYR A 510 -17.01 5.32 -17.12
CA TYR A 510 -16.47 4.02 -17.51
C TYR A 510 -17.59 2.96 -17.56
N THR A 511 -18.44 2.93 -16.54
CA THR A 511 -19.54 1.95 -16.43
C THR A 511 -20.53 2.07 -17.59
N GLN A 512 -20.86 3.30 -18.01
CA GLN A 512 -21.76 3.57 -19.14
C GLN A 512 -21.17 3.13 -20.49
N ARG A 513 -19.84 3.18 -20.64
CA ARG A 513 -19.15 2.68 -21.83
C ARG A 513 -19.25 1.15 -21.96
N GLU A 514 -19.19 0.44 -20.83
CA GLU A 514 -19.31 -1.03 -20.80
C GLU A 514 -20.77 -1.49 -20.87
N ASN A 515 -21.72 -0.69 -20.36
CA ASN A 515 -23.16 -0.98 -20.41
C ASN A 515 -23.98 0.30 -20.68
N THR A 516 -24.49 0.44 -21.91
CA THR A 516 -25.23 1.62 -22.37
C THR A 516 -26.64 1.78 -21.79
N ASP A 517 -27.13 0.76 -21.07
CA ASP A 517 -28.42 0.81 -20.38
C ASP A 517 -28.32 1.56 -19.05
N LEU A 518 -27.12 1.97 -18.65
CA LEU A 518 -26.88 2.72 -17.43
C LEU A 518 -26.90 4.23 -17.67
N GLU A 519 -27.44 4.96 -16.70
CA GLU A 519 -27.52 6.42 -16.70
C GLU A 519 -27.17 6.98 -15.33
N TYR A 520 -26.47 8.12 -15.31
CA TYR A 520 -25.98 8.76 -14.10
C TYR A 520 -26.66 10.10 -13.89
N VAL A 521 -27.03 10.39 -12.65
CA VAL A 521 -27.63 11.66 -12.26
C VAL A 521 -27.05 12.17 -10.94
N VAL A 522 -26.82 13.49 -10.89
CA VAL A 522 -26.57 14.22 -9.64
C VAL A 522 -27.91 14.73 -9.11
N PRO A 523 -28.36 14.31 -7.92
CA PRO A 523 -29.67 14.67 -7.41
C PRO A 523 -29.90 16.18 -7.20
N GLU A 524 -31.17 16.58 -7.24
CA GLU A 524 -31.61 17.98 -7.15
C GLU A 524 -31.39 18.58 -5.75
N GLU A 525 -31.37 17.76 -4.70
CA GLU A 525 -31.08 18.22 -3.33
C GLU A 525 -29.61 18.61 -3.11
N GLY A 526 -28.74 18.31 -4.08
CA GLY A 526 -27.31 18.49 -3.97
C GLY A 526 -26.57 17.18 -3.69
N SER A 527 -25.25 17.24 -3.83
CA SER A 527 -24.35 16.10 -3.62
C SER A 527 -22.96 16.58 -3.24
N ASN A 528 -22.00 15.65 -3.20
CA ASN A 528 -20.59 15.96 -3.12
C ASN A 528 -20.01 16.31 -4.51
N VAL A 529 -19.27 17.42 -4.57
CA VAL A 529 -18.21 17.67 -5.55
C VAL A 529 -16.89 17.43 -4.86
N TRP A 530 -16.11 16.47 -5.31
CA TRP A 530 -14.79 16.20 -4.76
C TRP A 530 -13.71 16.81 -5.65
N LEU A 531 -12.64 17.26 -5.01
CA LEU A 531 -11.49 17.88 -5.67
C LEU A 531 -10.21 17.29 -5.11
N ASP A 532 -9.36 16.78 -5.99
CA ASP A 532 -7.97 16.47 -5.66
C ASP A 532 -7.08 17.57 -6.21
N GLY A 533 -6.16 18.06 -5.39
CA GLY A 533 -5.37 19.25 -5.69
C GLY A 533 -3.88 19.06 -5.45
N TRP A 534 -3.08 19.52 -6.39
CA TRP A 534 -1.64 19.60 -6.23
C TRP A 534 -1.25 20.61 -5.17
N CYS A 535 -0.50 20.16 -4.16
CA CYS A 535 0.00 20.97 -3.06
C CYS A 535 1.50 20.80 -2.90
N ILE A 536 2.19 21.82 -2.38
CA ILE A 536 3.60 21.75 -2.00
C ILE A 536 3.70 21.60 -0.49
N THR A 537 4.47 20.62 -0.01
CA THR A 537 4.70 20.42 1.43
C THR A 537 5.52 21.59 2.01
N ARG A 538 5.29 21.96 3.27
CA ARG A 538 5.96 23.10 3.92
C ARG A 538 7.50 22.97 3.86
N ASP A 539 8.01 21.77 4.14
CA ASP A 539 9.43 21.47 4.25
C ASP A 539 10.00 20.86 2.94
N ALA A 540 9.34 21.06 1.79
CA ALA A 540 9.79 20.65 0.46
C ALA A 540 11.21 21.13 0.17
N LYS A 541 12.05 20.25 -0.39
CA LYS A 541 13.47 20.52 -0.68
C LYS A 541 13.67 21.17 -2.04
N HIS A 542 12.80 20.86 -3.01
CA HIS A 542 12.91 21.33 -4.39
C HIS A 542 11.67 22.14 -4.82
N THR A 543 11.36 23.24 -4.10
CA THR A 543 10.14 24.05 -4.37
C THR A 543 10.03 24.52 -5.82
N GLU A 544 11.12 24.99 -6.44
CA GLU A 544 11.07 25.47 -7.83
C GLU A 544 10.73 24.34 -8.82
N ASN A 545 11.25 23.13 -8.59
CA ASN A 545 10.94 21.97 -9.41
C ASN A 545 9.51 21.47 -9.17
N ALA A 546 9.02 21.60 -7.94
CA ALA A 546 7.64 21.32 -7.58
C ALA A 546 6.66 22.26 -8.30
N LEU A 547 6.93 23.57 -8.34
CA LEU A 547 6.11 24.53 -9.09
C LEU A 547 6.07 24.22 -10.59
N LYS A 548 7.23 23.90 -11.19
CA LYS A 548 7.30 23.46 -12.59
C LYS A 548 6.50 22.20 -12.86
N TRP A 549 6.53 21.22 -11.95
CA TRP A 549 5.72 20.02 -12.04
C TRP A 549 4.23 20.36 -12.05
N ILE A 550 3.76 21.16 -11.08
CA ILE A 550 2.36 21.56 -10.98
C ILE A 550 1.91 22.31 -12.23
N ASP A 551 2.69 23.30 -12.70
CA ASP A 551 2.33 24.07 -13.89
C ASP A 551 2.32 23.22 -15.16
N PHE A 552 3.28 22.29 -15.31
CA PHE A 552 3.31 21.34 -16.41
C PHE A 552 2.06 20.45 -16.46
N MET A 553 1.59 19.98 -15.30
CA MET A 553 0.35 19.21 -15.21
C MET A 553 -0.89 20.00 -15.63
N CYS A 554 -0.84 21.34 -15.55
CA CYS A 554 -1.92 22.23 -15.98
C CYS A 554 -1.83 22.65 -17.46
N ARG A 555 -0.81 22.21 -18.21
CA ARG A 555 -0.72 22.45 -19.65
C ARG A 555 -1.82 21.67 -20.38
N GLU A 556 -2.48 22.29 -21.35
CA GLU A 556 -3.72 21.76 -21.95
C GLU A 556 -3.57 20.39 -22.62
N ASP A 557 -2.45 20.11 -23.29
CA ASP A 557 -2.15 18.80 -23.89
C ASP A 557 -1.88 17.72 -22.84
N ILE A 558 -1.18 18.07 -21.77
CA ILE A 558 -0.86 17.17 -20.65
C ILE A 558 -2.11 16.84 -19.83
N ALA A 559 -2.93 17.83 -19.52
CA ALA A 559 -4.20 17.64 -18.83
C ALA A 559 -5.17 16.80 -19.66
N LEU A 560 -5.21 16.99 -21.00
CA LEU A 560 -6.00 16.13 -21.90
C LEU A 560 -5.49 14.69 -21.89
N MET A 561 -4.17 14.48 -22.03
CA MET A 561 -3.57 13.14 -22.01
C MET A 561 -3.92 12.39 -20.71
N ASN A 562 -3.81 13.06 -19.57
CA ASN A 562 -4.21 12.50 -18.29
C ASN A 562 -5.72 12.23 -18.20
N PHE A 563 -6.57 13.12 -18.69
CA PHE A 563 -8.01 12.89 -18.76
C PHE A 563 -8.35 11.65 -19.59
N GLU A 564 -7.74 11.49 -20.77
CA GLU A 564 -8.03 10.35 -21.66
C GLU A 564 -7.55 9.02 -21.08
N TYR A 565 -6.42 9.03 -20.36
CA TYR A 565 -5.88 7.85 -19.69
C TYR A 565 -6.67 7.47 -18.43
N VAL A 566 -6.86 8.43 -17.53
CA VAL A 566 -7.41 8.22 -16.18
C VAL A 566 -8.95 8.24 -16.20
N THR A 567 -9.56 8.99 -17.11
CA THR A 567 -11.02 9.18 -17.29
C THR A 567 -11.74 9.97 -16.19
N TYR A 568 -11.03 10.49 -15.19
CA TYR A 568 -11.58 11.47 -14.23
C TYR A 568 -11.65 12.86 -14.85
N THR A 569 -12.66 13.64 -14.44
CA THR A 569 -12.91 14.99 -14.97
C THR A 569 -11.72 15.90 -14.74
N THR A 570 -11.24 16.51 -15.83
CA THR A 570 -10.23 17.56 -15.75
C THR A 570 -10.89 18.91 -15.41
N PRO A 571 -10.37 19.68 -14.43
CA PRO A 571 -10.79 21.04 -14.18
C PRO A 571 -10.17 22.04 -15.17
N ASN A 572 -9.47 21.57 -16.20
CA ASN A 572 -8.81 22.38 -17.21
C ASN A 572 -9.73 22.64 -18.42
N LEU A 573 -10.20 23.88 -18.55
CA LEU A 573 -11.11 24.30 -19.63
C LEU A 573 -10.49 24.13 -21.02
N LYS A 574 -9.19 24.38 -21.16
CA LYS A 574 -8.48 24.24 -22.44
C LYS A 574 -8.31 22.79 -22.83
N ALA A 575 -8.03 21.90 -21.89
CA ALA A 575 -8.03 20.47 -22.13
C ALA A 575 -9.43 19.98 -22.53
N GLN A 576 -10.49 20.45 -21.86
CA GLN A 576 -11.87 20.11 -22.23
C GLN A 576 -12.21 20.54 -23.67
N GLU A 577 -11.84 21.75 -24.08
CA GLU A 577 -12.03 22.24 -25.46
C GLU A 577 -11.38 21.33 -26.51
N LEU A 578 -10.27 20.67 -26.17
CA LEU A 578 -9.50 19.79 -27.06
C LEU A 578 -10.04 18.36 -27.16
N ILE A 579 -11.00 17.96 -26.32
CA ILE A 579 -11.60 16.61 -26.38
C ILE A 579 -12.30 16.43 -27.74
N GLU A 580 -11.85 15.45 -28.53
CA GLU A 580 -12.38 15.18 -29.86
C GLU A 580 -13.79 14.58 -29.83
N ASP A 581 -14.07 13.72 -28.85
CA ASP A 581 -15.39 13.10 -28.68
C ASP A 581 -16.39 14.12 -28.10
N GLU A 582 -17.26 14.65 -28.98
CA GLU A 582 -18.27 15.64 -28.59
C GLU A 582 -19.25 15.13 -27.52
N THR A 583 -19.45 13.81 -27.44
CA THR A 583 -20.36 13.21 -26.44
C THR A 583 -19.75 13.28 -25.04
N ILE A 584 -18.42 13.13 -24.95
CA ILE A 584 -17.68 13.25 -23.69
C ILE A 584 -17.46 14.72 -23.34
N ARG A 585 -17.03 15.53 -24.32
CA ARG A 585 -16.76 16.98 -24.13
C ARG A 585 -17.94 17.74 -23.56
N ASN A 586 -19.16 17.38 -23.99
CA ASN A 586 -20.41 18.00 -23.55
C ASN A 586 -21.21 17.13 -22.57
N SER A 587 -20.61 16.06 -22.03
CA SER A 587 -21.27 15.20 -21.06
C SER A 587 -21.45 15.95 -19.75
N THR A 588 -22.69 16.06 -19.26
CA THR A 588 -22.99 16.62 -17.94
C THR A 588 -22.56 15.71 -16.79
N VAL A 589 -22.21 14.45 -17.08
CA VAL A 589 -21.62 13.51 -16.12
C VAL A 589 -20.13 13.81 -15.93
N ALA A 590 -19.42 14.04 -17.04
CA ALA A 590 -18.00 14.39 -17.01
C ALA A 590 -17.80 15.84 -16.59
N PHE A 591 -18.55 16.77 -17.16
CA PHE A 591 -18.45 18.20 -16.91
C PHE A 591 -19.80 18.72 -16.45
N PRO A 592 -20.11 18.62 -15.14
CA PRO A 592 -21.36 19.13 -14.59
C PRO A 592 -21.55 20.62 -14.91
N ASP A 593 -22.79 21.02 -15.12
CA ASP A 593 -23.11 22.44 -15.35
C ASP A 593 -23.03 23.26 -14.05
N GLU A 594 -23.00 24.59 -14.21
CA GLU A 594 -22.89 25.54 -13.10
C GLU A 594 -24.02 25.38 -12.08
N ASP A 595 -25.24 25.09 -12.54
CA ASP A 595 -26.39 24.83 -11.68
C ASP A 595 -26.14 23.59 -10.79
N THR A 596 -25.57 22.53 -11.36
CA THR A 596 -25.18 21.30 -10.65
C THR A 596 -24.05 21.53 -9.65
N LEU A 597 -23.02 22.29 -10.03
CA LEU A 597 -21.94 22.62 -9.11
C LEU A 597 -22.42 23.51 -7.95
N SER A 598 -23.30 24.48 -8.22
CA SER A 598 -23.78 25.44 -7.21
C SER A 598 -24.62 24.83 -6.07
N ARG A 599 -25.24 23.68 -6.32
CA ARG A 599 -26.01 22.92 -5.32
C ARG A 599 -25.21 21.81 -4.64
N CYS A 600 -23.98 21.56 -5.08
CA CYS A 600 -23.10 20.57 -4.47
C CYS A 600 -22.14 21.21 -3.46
N GLU A 601 -21.64 20.40 -2.54
CA GLU A 601 -20.69 20.81 -1.53
C GLU A 601 -19.40 20.00 -1.64
N VAL A 602 -18.28 20.63 -1.29
CA VAL A 602 -16.99 19.96 -1.17
C VAL A 602 -16.79 19.47 0.27
N TYR A 603 -16.12 18.33 0.47
CA TYR A 603 -15.85 17.88 1.83
C TYR A 603 -14.79 18.77 2.50
N THR A 604 -15.03 19.06 3.78
CA THR A 604 -14.08 19.78 4.64
C THR A 604 -13.68 18.92 5.84
N TYR A 605 -12.56 19.29 6.47
CA TYR A 605 -12.13 18.64 7.71
C TYR A 605 -13.02 19.09 8.87
N LEU A 606 -13.77 18.15 9.44
CA LEU A 606 -14.77 18.41 10.48
C LEU A 606 -14.21 18.40 11.91
N GLY A 607 -12.95 17.99 12.07
CA GLY A 607 -12.32 17.83 13.38
C GLY A 607 -12.56 16.44 14.02
N GLN A 608 -11.69 16.10 14.97
CA GLN A 608 -11.66 14.75 15.57
C GLN A 608 -12.95 14.35 16.29
N ASP A 609 -13.62 15.30 16.95
CA ASP A 609 -14.85 15.02 17.70
C ASP A 609 -16.01 14.66 16.75
N ALA A 610 -16.14 15.38 15.63
CA ALA A 610 -17.12 15.07 14.60
C ALA A 610 -16.80 13.72 13.93
N ASP A 611 -15.54 13.49 13.53
CA ASP A 611 -15.12 12.22 12.94
C ASP A 611 -15.41 11.02 13.87
N ALA A 612 -15.18 11.19 15.18
CA ALA A 612 -15.50 10.16 16.16
C ALA A 612 -17.00 9.86 16.22
N LEU A 613 -17.85 10.89 16.18
CA LEU A 613 -19.31 10.75 16.16
C LEU A 613 -19.80 10.06 14.89
N TYR A 614 -19.33 10.48 13.72
CA TYR A 614 -19.63 9.81 12.44
C TYR A 614 -19.28 8.31 12.50
N ASN A 615 -18.09 7.97 13.00
CA ASN A 615 -17.64 6.60 13.13
C ASN A 615 -18.45 5.78 14.16
N GLU A 616 -18.91 6.41 15.25
CA GLU A 616 -19.80 5.77 16.22
C GLU A 616 -21.15 5.43 15.59
N LEU A 617 -21.78 6.40 14.92
CA LEU A 617 -23.06 6.23 14.27
C LEU A 617 -22.97 5.26 13.08
N TRP A 618 -21.86 5.25 12.34
CA TRP A 618 -21.61 4.26 11.29
C TRP A 618 -21.60 2.83 11.81
N LYS A 619 -20.98 2.59 12.97
CA LYS A 619 -21.01 1.26 13.62
C LYS A 619 -22.44 0.86 13.98
N LYS A 620 -23.27 1.80 14.46
CA LYS A 620 -24.70 1.56 14.72
C LYS A 620 -25.42 1.15 13.44
N ILE A 621 -25.23 1.86 12.34
CA ILE A 621 -25.82 1.52 11.02
C ILE A 621 -25.38 0.13 10.57
N LYS A 622 -24.07 -0.17 10.59
CA LYS A 622 -23.54 -1.47 10.17
C LYS A 622 -24.00 -2.63 11.07
N ALA A 623 -24.32 -2.37 12.34
CA ALA A 623 -24.82 -3.37 13.29
C ALA A 623 -26.35 -3.55 13.31
N ALA A 624 -27.12 -2.65 12.69
CA ALA A 624 -28.58 -2.83 12.56
C ALA A 624 -28.91 -4.07 11.71
N ASP A 625 -29.96 -4.81 12.07
CA ASP A 625 -30.38 -6.04 11.36
C ASP A 625 -31.28 -5.75 10.15
#